data_AF-A0A951G0S4-F1
#
_entry.id   AF-A0A951G0S4-F1
#
_cell.length_a   1.000
_cell.length_b   1.000
_cell.length_c   1.000
_cell.angle_alpha   90.00
_cell.angle_beta   90.00
_cell.angle_gamma   90.00
#
_symmetry.space_group_name_H-M   'P 1'
#
loop_
_entity.id
_entity.type
_entity.pdbx_description
1 polymer ?
#
loop_
_entity_poly.entity_id
_entity_poly.type
_entity_poly.pdbx_seq_one_letter_code
_entity_poly.pdbx_strand_id
1 'polypeptide(L)'
;MPRALSTLSLRAQRWAALALDALPAPAQVRLSGRPPVQVDGETLAPEVQLTLAMLERRREPPPETVSPAEARRRRRRLSAVYAGKPTPVGAVTDLELDTEPRLAARHYAP
;
A
#
# COMPACT_ATOMS: atom_id res chain seq x y z
N MET A 1 18.81 7.95 13.87
CA MET A 1 19.20 6.73 13.14
C MET A 1 17.94 6.00 12.70
N PRO A 2 17.51 6.02 11.42
CA PRO A 2 16.35 5.24 11.03
C PRO A 2 16.76 3.77 11.06
N ARG A 3 16.10 2.97 11.92
CA ARG A 3 16.19 1.50 11.89
C ARG A 3 15.86 1.06 10.45
N ALA A 4 16.87 0.65 9.70
CA ALA A 4 16.70 -0.04 8.43
C ALA A 4 15.85 -1.28 8.73
N LEU A 5 14.56 -1.22 8.41
CA LEU A 5 13.72 -2.40 8.45
C LEU A 5 14.29 -3.37 7.41
N SER A 6 14.59 -4.59 7.84
CA SER A 6 15.16 -5.59 6.94
C SER A 6 14.21 -5.82 5.76
N THR A 7 14.76 -5.86 4.56
CA THR A 7 14.05 -6.21 3.31
C THR A 7 13.24 -7.51 3.44
N LEU A 8 13.70 -8.42 4.31
CA LEU A 8 13.01 -9.64 4.73
C LEU A 8 11.61 -9.39 5.31
N SER A 9 11.44 -8.38 6.18
CA SER A 9 10.15 -8.04 6.78
C SER A 9 9.13 -7.55 5.73
N LEU A 10 9.58 -6.74 4.77
CA LEU A 10 8.70 -6.25 3.70
C LEU A 10 8.26 -7.39 2.76
N ARG A 11 9.16 -8.32 2.44
CA ARG A 11 8.83 -9.50 1.63
C ARG A 11 7.79 -10.39 2.32
N ALA A 12 7.94 -10.64 3.62
CA ALA A 12 6.97 -11.41 4.39
C ALA A 12 5.60 -10.73 4.43
N GLN A 13 5.56 -9.40 4.63
CA GLN A 13 4.31 -8.62 4.61
C GLN A 13 3.63 -8.67 3.24
N ARG A 14 4.39 -8.54 2.16
CA ARG A 14 3.88 -8.66 0.79
C ARG A 14 3.33 -10.06 0.51
N TRP A 15 4.05 -11.10 0.89
CA TRP A 15 3.60 -12.48 0.71
C TRP A 15 2.30 -12.75 1.46
N ALA A 16 2.20 -12.29 2.71
CA ALA A 16 0.96 -12.40 3.49
C ALA A 16 -0.21 -11.65 2.82
N ALA A 17 0.02 -10.46 2.26
CA ALA A 17 -1.01 -9.72 1.53
C ALA A 17 -1.51 -10.51 0.30
N LEU A 18 -0.59 -11.06 -0.50
CA LEU A 18 -0.95 -11.88 -1.67
C LEU A 18 -1.69 -13.16 -1.28
N ALA A 19 -1.29 -13.81 -0.19
CA ALA A 19 -1.94 -15.04 0.28
C ALA A 19 -3.39 -14.78 0.72
N LEU A 20 -3.66 -13.62 1.34
CA LEU A 20 -5.01 -13.24 1.77
C LEU A 20 -5.90 -12.81 0.60
N ASP A 21 -5.30 -12.15 -0.41
CA ASP A 21 -5.98 -11.77 -1.64
C ASP A 21 -6.41 -12.99 -2.48
N ALA A 22 -5.65 -14.08 -2.43
CA ALA A 22 -5.96 -15.33 -3.13
C ALA A 22 -7.07 -16.17 -2.46
N LEU A 23 -7.60 -15.76 -1.30
CA LEU A 23 -8.66 -16.49 -0.61
C LEU A 23 -10.02 -16.31 -1.31
N PRO A 24 -10.92 -17.31 -1.23
CA PRO A 24 -12.30 -17.14 -1.71
C PRO A 24 -13.01 -15.97 -1.01
N ALA A 25 -13.83 -15.23 -1.74
CA ALA A 25 -14.59 -14.08 -1.24
C ALA A 25 -15.30 -14.31 0.12
N PRO A 26 -16.00 -15.44 0.35
CA PRO A 26 -16.62 -15.68 1.66
C PRO A 26 -15.60 -15.80 2.81
N ALA A 27 -14.42 -16.34 2.54
CA ALA A 27 -13.35 -16.43 3.52
C ALA A 27 -12.76 -15.05 3.82
N GLN A 28 -12.61 -14.17 2.83
CA GLN A 28 -12.13 -12.81 3.03
C GLN A 28 -13.09 -12.00 3.90
N VAL A 29 -14.39 -12.03 3.60
CA VAL A 29 -15.43 -11.39 4.43
C VAL A 29 -15.39 -11.96 5.86
N ARG A 30 -15.34 -13.28 6.01
CA ARG A 30 -15.26 -13.90 7.34
C ARG A 30 -14.00 -13.47 8.12
N LEU A 31 -12.84 -13.43 7.48
CA LEU A 31 -11.58 -13.02 8.10
C LEU A 31 -11.54 -11.52 8.44
N SER A 32 -12.33 -10.69 7.74
CA SER A 32 -12.52 -9.29 8.11
C SER A 32 -13.16 -9.15 9.50
N GLY A 33 -13.90 -10.18 9.96
CA GLY A 33 -14.59 -10.19 11.25
C GLY A 33 -15.86 -9.32 11.25
N ARG A 34 -16.39 -8.98 10.07
CA ARG A 34 -17.58 -8.16 9.88
C ARG A 34 -18.48 -8.79 8.80
N PRO A 35 -19.81 -8.54 8.83
CA PRO A 35 -20.67 -8.87 7.69
C PRO A 35 -20.23 -8.08 6.43
N PRO A 36 -20.70 -8.46 5.22
CA PRO A 36 -20.48 -7.68 4.01
C PRO A 36 -20.90 -6.21 4.22
N VAL A 37 -19.99 -5.28 3.94
CA VAL A 37 -20.26 -3.85 4.07
C VAL A 37 -21.05 -3.38 2.85
N GLN A 38 -22.18 -2.71 3.10
CA GLN A 38 -23.01 -2.11 2.07
C GLN A 38 -23.21 -0.62 2.34
N VAL A 39 -23.03 0.21 1.32
CA VAL A 39 -23.25 1.66 1.36
C VAL A 39 -23.99 2.05 0.08
N ASP A 40 -25.12 2.74 0.21
CA ASP A 40 -25.94 3.19 -0.92
C ASP A 40 -26.34 2.08 -1.92
N GLY A 41 -26.54 0.86 -1.41
CA GLY A 41 -26.88 -0.32 -2.22
C GLY A 41 -25.67 -1.03 -2.86
N GLU A 42 -24.48 -0.44 -2.80
CA GLU A 42 -23.25 -1.04 -3.29
C GLU A 42 -22.58 -1.90 -2.22
N THR A 43 -22.07 -3.08 -2.60
CA THR A 43 -21.34 -3.98 -1.69
C THR A 43 -19.84 -3.80 -1.86
N LEU A 44 -19.13 -3.59 -0.75
CA LEU A 44 -17.69 -3.46 -0.77
C LEU A 44 -17.03 -4.76 -1.24
N ALA A 45 -16.05 -4.66 -2.14
CA ALA A 45 -15.27 -5.79 -2.62
C ALA A 45 -14.64 -6.56 -1.42
N PRO A 46 -14.81 -7.90 -1.34
CA PRO A 46 -14.34 -8.71 -0.21
C PRO A 46 -12.86 -8.51 0.16
N GLU A 47 -11.99 -8.37 -0.84
CA GLU A 47 -10.56 -8.13 -0.69
C GLU A 47 -10.26 -6.74 -0.09
N VAL A 48 -11.05 -5.72 -0.46
CA VAL A 48 -10.95 -4.37 0.10
C VAL A 48 -11.45 -4.36 1.53
N GLN A 49 -12.57 -5.04 1.82
CA GLN A 49 -13.11 -5.17 3.18
C GLN A 49 -12.09 -5.82 4.12
N LEU A 50 -11.47 -6.93 3.70
CA LEU A 50 -10.43 -7.59 4.48
C LEU A 50 -9.22 -6.67 4.69
N THR A 51 -8.76 -5.98 3.64
CA THR A 51 -7.62 -5.05 3.71
C THR A 51 -7.89 -3.92 4.71
N LEU A 52 -9.07 -3.31 4.67
CA LEU A 52 -9.46 -2.26 5.62
C LEU A 52 -9.50 -2.80 7.06
N ALA A 53 -10.12 -3.96 7.29
CA ALA A 53 -10.15 -4.59 8.61
C ALA A 53 -8.74 -4.88 9.16
N MET A 54 -7.80 -5.29 8.30
CA MET A 54 -6.41 -5.48 8.68
C MET A 54 -5.70 -4.17 9.02
N LEU A 55 -5.94 -3.10 8.25
CA LEU A 55 -5.36 -1.78 8.52
C LEU A 55 -5.86 -1.23 9.86
N GLU A 56 -7.16 -1.35 10.14
CA GLU A 56 -7.75 -0.94 11.42
C GLU A 56 -7.16 -1.70 12.61
N ARG A 57 -6.93 -3.01 12.48
CA ARG A 57 -6.30 -3.84 13.53
C ARG A 57 -4.89 -3.40 13.90
N ARG A 58 -4.17 -2.68 13.03
CA ARG A 58 -2.84 -2.14 13.34
C ARG A 58 -2.88 -0.99 14.33
N ARG A 59 -4.05 -0.36 14.53
CA ARG A 59 -4.25 0.78 15.44
C ARG A 59 -3.18 1.87 15.27
N GLU A 60 -2.76 2.11 14.02
CA GLU A 60 -1.82 3.18 13.72
C GLU A 60 -2.51 4.53 13.93
N PRO A 61 -1.82 5.54 14.51
CA PRO A 61 -2.45 6.84 14.70
C PRO A 61 -2.76 7.48 13.35
N PRO A 62 -3.88 8.22 13.24
CA PRO A 62 -4.27 8.87 11.99
C PRO A 62 -3.15 9.77 11.45
N PRO A 63 -3.01 9.88 10.12
CA PRO A 63 -1.91 10.63 9.51
C PRO A 63 -1.90 12.12 9.90
N GLU A 64 -3.07 12.70 10.15
CA GLU A 64 -3.26 14.08 10.60
C GLU A 64 -2.83 14.32 12.06
N THR A 65 -2.65 13.27 12.86
CA THR A 65 -2.22 13.37 14.26
C THR A 65 -0.71 13.19 14.45
N VAL A 66 0.05 13.05 13.36
CA VAL A 66 1.52 12.87 13.40
C VAL A 66 2.21 13.94 12.55
N SER A 67 3.53 14.11 12.72
CA SER A 67 4.27 15.07 11.91
C SER A 67 4.25 14.69 10.41
N PRO A 68 4.33 15.67 9.48
CA PRO A 68 4.37 15.37 8.04
C PRO A 68 5.53 14.43 7.65
N ALA A 69 6.68 14.54 8.32
CA ALA A 69 7.82 13.66 8.09
C ALA A 69 7.52 12.20 8.49
N GLU A 70 6.83 12.00 9.62
CA GLU A 70 6.35 10.71 10.09
C GLU A 70 5.34 10.11 9.12
N ALA A 71 4.29 10.88 8.77
CA ALA A 71 3.25 10.46 7.85
C ALA A 71 3.83 10.02 6.49
N ARG A 72 4.75 10.81 5.92
CA ARG A 72 5.46 10.45 4.67
C ARG A 72 6.24 9.14 4.80
N ARG A 73 6.94 8.92 5.92
CA ARG A 73 7.70 7.68 6.13
C ARG A 73 6.78 6.46 6.22
N ARG A 74 5.67 6.58 6.96
CA ARG A 74 4.66 5.52 7.07
C ARG A 74 4.01 5.21 5.73
N ARG A 75 3.63 6.25 4.98
CA ARG A 75 3.04 6.11 3.65
C ARG A 75 3.98 5.40 2.67
N ARG A 76 5.28 5.75 2.67
CA ARG A 76 6.29 5.06 1.85
C ARG A 76 6.41 3.58 2.22
N ARG A 77 6.43 3.25 3.52
CA ARG A 77 6.45 1.86 3.99
C ARG A 77 5.22 1.10 3.51
N LEU A 78 4.02 1.66 3.68
CA LEU A 78 2.78 1.02 3.25
C LEU A 78 2.74 0.79 1.74
N SER A 79 3.16 1.80 0.97
CA SER A 79 3.22 1.73 -0.49
C SER A 79 4.17 0.63 -0.95
N ALA A 80 5.31 0.42 -0.28
CA ALA A 80 6.25 -0.65 -0.63
C ALA A 80 5.71 -2.07 -0.40
N VAL A 81 4.78 -2.25 0.55
CA VAL A 81 4.15 -3.56 0.82
C VAL A 81 3.15 -3.94 -0.26
N TYR A 82 2.32 -2.98 -0.67
CA TYR A 82 1.26 -3.20 -1.66
C TYR A 82 1.68 -2.87 -3.10
N ALA A 83 2.88 -2.32 -3.30
CA ALA A 83 3.44 -2.16 -4.63
C ALA A 83 3.55 -3.52 -5.31
N GLY A 84 2.90 -3.64 -6.47
CA GLY A 84 3.02 -4.80 -7.35
C GLY A 84 4.45 -5.00 -7.86
N LYS A 85 4.63 -5.98 -8.76
CA LYS A 85 5.86 -6.02 -9.55
C LYS A 85 5.82 -4.83 -10.53
N PRO A 86 6.91 -4.05 -10.69
CA PRO A 86 6.95 -3.04 -11.74
C PRO A 86 6.61 -3.68 -13.09
N THR A 87 5.68 -3.07 -13.82
CA THR A 87 5.36 -3.46 -15.18
C THR A 87 6.62 -3.30 -16.04
N PRO A 88 7.04 -4.31 -16.82
CA PRO A 88 8.14 -4.15 -17.76
C PRO A 88 7.83 -3.03 -18.76
N VAL A 89 8.81 -2.16 -19.00
CA VAL A 89 8.77 -1.08 -19.99
C VAL A 89 10.11 -1.06 -20.73
N GLY A 90 10.16 -0.56 -21.97
CA GLY A 90 11.36 -0.56 -22.81
C GLY A 90 12.52 0.24 -22.23
N ALA A 91 12.25 1.37 -21.54
CA ALA A 91 13.29 2.10 -20.81
C ALA A 91 12.73 2.91 -19.63
N VAL A 92 13.58 3.12 -18.62
CA VAL A 92 13.32 4.02 -17.49
C VAL A 92 14.51 4.97 -17.37
N THR A 93 14.26 6.27 -17.45
CA THR A 93 15.31 7.31 -17.34
C THR A 93 14.92 8.32 -16.27
N ASP A 94 15.80 8.53 -15.30
CA ASP A 94 15.66 9.62 -14.33
C ASP A 94 16.16 10.93 -14.96
N LEU A 95 15.38 12.00 -14.79
CA LEU A 95 15.62 13.32 -15.38
C LEU A 95 15.61 14.38 -14.28
N GLU A 96 16.39 15.44 -14.46
CA GLU A 96 16.24 16.68 -13.69
C GLU A 96 15.75 17.77 -14.64
N LEU A 97 14.59 18.34 -14.33
CA LEU A 97 14.01 19.44 -15.08
C LEU A 97 14.55 20.76 -14.54
N ASP A 98 15.08 21.58 -15.43
CA ASP A 98 15.62 22.90 -15.10
C ASP A 98 14.47 23.91 -14.93
N THR A 99 13.79 23.79 -13.79
CA THR A 99 12.74 24.67 -13.31
C THR A 99 13.19 25.36 -12.03
N GLU A 100 12.43 26.35 -11.56
CA GLU A 100 12.65 26.95 -10.24
C GLU A 100 11.43 26.66 -9.34
N PRO A 101 11.52 25.72 -8.37
CA PRO A 101 12.67 24.88 -8.01
C PRO A 101 12.93 23.76 -9.03
N ARG A 102 14.15 23.20 -9.04
CA ARG A 102 14.48 22.03 -9.88
C ARG A 102 13.59 20.85 -9.52
N LEU A 103 13.04 20.18 -10.53
CA LEU A 103 12.15 19.05 -10.34
C LEU A 103 12.79 17.75 -10.81
N ALA A 104 12.83 16.76 -9.94
CA ALA A 104 13.15 15.39 -10.32
C ALA A 104 11.95 14.78 -11.07
N ALA A 105 12.22 14.20 -12.23
CA ALA A 105 11.24 13.49 -13.05
C ALA A 105 11.76 12.10 -13.42
N ARG A 106 10.84 11.21 -13.80
CA ARG A 106 11.17 9.88 -14.33
C ARG A 106 10.37 9.64 -15.59
N HIS A 107 11.08 9.41 -16.69
CA HIS A 107 10.50 9.06 -17.98
C HIS A 107 10.45 7.55 -18.13
N TYR A 108 9.28 7.03 -18.48
CA TYR A 108 9.05 5.62 -18.82
C TYR A 108 8.71 5.56 -20.30
N ALA A 109 9.54 4.89 -21.10
CA ALA A 109 9.30 4.70 -22.53
C ALA A 109 8.76 3.28 -22.79
N PRO A 110 7.82 3.10 -23.75
CA PRO A 110 7.24 1.81 -24.10
C PRO A 110 8.28 0.72 -24.36
#